data_AF-A0A023AW65-F1
#
_entry.id   AF-A0A023AW65-F1
#
_cell.length_a   1.000
_cell.length_b   1.000
_cell.length_c   1.000
_cell.angle_alpha   90.00
_cell.angle_beta   90.00
_cell.angle_gamma   90.00
#
_symmetry.space_group_name_H-M   'P 1'
#
loop_
_entity.id
_entity.type
_entity.pdbx_description
1 polymer ?
#
loop_
_entity_poly.entity_id
_entity_poly.type
_entity_poly.pdbx_seq_one_letter_code
_entity_poly.pdbx_strand_id
1 'polypeptide(L)'
;MEPGLRQELWSHLEEYRDVWEHPKAAQARYEAKFEVTGKPYKARVRHYEPEMRQELETQVKKQLELGVIRPSKSEWAAAPHFVKKKTGEWRCLLERAYRGGV
;
A
#
# COMPACT_ATOMS: atom_id res chain seq x y z
N MET A 1 6.21 25.78 27.47
CA MET A 1 4.88 25.12 27.41
C MET A 1 4.30 25.20 28.80
N GLU A 2 3.09 25.76 28.95
CA GLU A 2 2.37 25.76 30.22
C GLU A 2 2.21 24.31 30.74
N PRO A 3 2.43 24.04 32.04
CA PRO A 3 2.36 22.69 32.60
C PRO A 3 0.99 22.01 32.40
N GLY A 4 -0.10 22.79 32.43
CA GLY A 4 -1.47 22.30 32.26
C GLY A 4 -1.76 21.76 30.85
N LEU A 5 -1.25 22.44 29.82
CA LEU A 5 -1.38 22.03 28.43
C LEU A 5 -0.73 20.68 28.15
N ARG A 6 0.39 20.37 28.82
CA ARG A 6 1.06 19.07 28.66
C ARG A 6 0.24 17.92 29.26
N GLN A 7 -0.39 18.14 30.41
CA GLN A 7 -1.23 17.13 31.05
C GLN A 7 -2.50 16.86 30.25
N GLU A 8 -3.13 17.91 29.74
CA GLU A 8 -4.30 17.79 28.87
C GLU A 8 -3.97 17.02 27.59
N LEU A 9 -2.86 17.37 26.92
CA LEU A 9 -2.38 16.64 25.74
C LEU A 9 -2.12 15.16 26.05
N TRP A 10 -1.49 14.87 27.18
CA TRP A 10 -1.19 13.49 27.58
C TRP A 10 -2.46 12.67 27.81
N SER A 11 -3.46 13.25 28.48
CA SER A 11 -4.77 12.62 28.69
C SER A 11 -5.43 12.25 27.37
N HIS A 12 -5.38 13.14 26.36
CA HIS A 12 -5.96 12.85 25.05
C HIS A 12 -5.18 11.76 24.30
N LEU A 13 -3.85 11.74 24.38
CA LEU A 13 -3.05 10.70 23.75
C LEU A 13 -3.32 9.31 24.35
N GLU A 14 -3.57 9.25 25.65
CA GLU A 14 -3.88 8.03 26.39
C GLU A 14 -5.32 7.56 26.13
N GLU A 15 -6.28 8.49 26.07
CA GLU A 15 -7.68 8.22 25.73
C GLU A 15 -7.82 7.60 24.33
N TYR A 16 -7.15 8.17 23.33
CA TYR A 16 -7.20 7.72 21.93
C TYR A 16 -6.04 6.79 21.55
N ARG A 17 -5.43 6.11 22.53
CA ARG A 17 -4.28 5.22 22.33
C ARG A 17 -4.52 4.14 21.28
N ASP A 18 -5.72 3.57 21.27
CA ASP A 18 -6.13 2.54 20.33
C ASP A 18 -6.15 2.99 18.87
N VAL A 19 -6.36 4.30 18.63
CA VAL A 19 -6.41 4.89 17.29
C VAL A 19 -5.02 4.93 16.63
N TRP A 20 -3.97 5.25 17.40
CA TRP A 20 -2.63 5.48 16.86
C TRP A 20 -1.64 4.34 17.08
N GLU A 21 -1.78 3.56 18.16
CA GLU A 21 -0.84 2.46 18.45
C GLU A 21 -1.15 1.22 17.61
N HIS A 22 -2.43 0.94 17.37
CA HIS A 22 -2.89 -0.22 16.61
C HIS A 22 -3.83 0.22 15.48
N PRO A 23 -3.34 0.99 14.50
CA PRO A 23 -4.17 1.47 13.41
C PRO A 23 -4.74 0.26 12.66
N LYS A 24 -6.07 0.14 12.70
CA LYS A 24 -6.79 -0.97 12.10
C LYS A 24 -6.84 -0.77 10.59
N ALA A 25 -5.89 -1.37 9.88
CA ALA A 25 -5.87 -1.35 8.42
C ALA A 25 -7.10 -2.09 7.84
N ALA A 26 -7.48 -1.73 6.61
CA ALA A 26 -8.52 -2.41 5.83
C ALA A 26 -9.94 -2.50 6.45
N GLN A 27 -10.31 -1.61 7.38
CA GLN A 27 -11.65 -1.61 7.97
C GLN A 27 -12.74 -0.99 7.08
N ALA A 28 -12.36 -0.09 6.17
CA ALA A 28 -13.31 0.58 5.31
C ALA A 28 -13.79 -0.35 4.19
N ARG A 29 -15.09 -0.63 4.15
CA ARG A 29 -15.74 -1.33 3.05
C ARG A 29 -16.33 -0.30 2.10
N TYR A 30 -15.65 -0.08 0.98
CA TYR A 30 -16.12 0.81 -0.08
C TYR A 30 -16.06 0.07 -1.41
N GLU A 31 -17.15 0.17 -2.19
CA GLU A 31 -17.18 -0.33 -3.56
C GLU A 31 -17.01 0.84 -4.52
N ALA A 32 -15.86 0.88 -5.19
CA ALA A 32 -15.59 1.86 -6.24
C ALA A 32 -15.98 1.29 -7.60
N LYS A 33 -16.68 2.07 -8.42
CA LYS A 33 -17.00 1.76 -9.82
C LYS A 33 -16.25 2.74 -10.73
N PHE A 34 -15.66 2.21 -11.80
CA PHE A 34 -14.91 3.00 -12.77
C PHE A 34 -15.38 2.62 -14.16
N GLU A 35 -15.61 3.62 -15.01
CA GLU A 35 -15.74 3.42 -16.45
C GLU A 35 -14.35 3.38 -17.06
N VAL A 36 -14.05 2.32 -17.81
CA VAL A 36 -12.74 2.14 -18.43
C VAL A 36 -12.91 2.15 -19.94
N THR A 37 -12.21 3.07 -20.61
CA THR A 37 -12.13 3.13 -22.06
C THR A 37 -10.84 2.47 -22.55
N GLY A 38 -10.91 1.74 -23.66
CA GLY A 38 -9.76 1.06 -24.26
C GLY A 38 -9.65 -0.43 -23.93
N LYS A 39 -8.60 -1.07 -24.46
CA LYS A 39 -8.36 -2.52 -24.30
C LYS A 39 -7.61 -2.80 -22.99
N PRO A 40 -7.98 -3.86 -22.25
CA PRO A 40 -7.22 -4.30 -21.08
C PRO A 40 -5.74 -4.53 -21.39
N TYR A 41 -4.90 -4.13 -20.45
CA TYR A 41 -3.45 -4.31 -20.55
C TYR A 41 -2.92 -5.06 -19.34
N LYS A 42 -2.17 -6.13 -19.63
CA LYS A 42 -1.39 -6.90 -18.65
C LYS A 42 0.09 -6.57 -18.83
N ALA A 43 0.61 -5.74 -17.94
CA ALA A 43 2.04 -5.47 -17.90
C ALA A 43 2.81 -6.76 -17.60
N ARG A 44 3.92 -6.98 -18.31
CA ARG A 44 4.83 -8.08 -18.00
C ARG A 44 5.57 -7.78 -16.71
N VAL A 45 5.71 -8.80 -15.86
CA VAL A 45 6.54 -8.71 -14.66
C VAL A 45 7.99 -8.48 -15.07
N ARG A 46 8.65 -7.53 -14.41
CA ARG A 46 10.06 -7.20 -14.69
C ARG A 46 10.98 -8.28 -14.10
N HIS A 47 12.21 -8.35 -14.60
CA HIS A 47 13.23 -9.12 -13.92
C HIS A 47 13.56 -8.46 -12.57
N TYR A 48 13.64 -9.26 -11.52
CA TYR A 48 14.01 -8.83 -10.18
C TYR A 48 15.17 -9.68 -9.68
N GLU A 49 16.12 -9.01 -9.02
CA GLU A 49 17.15 -9.68 -8.23
C GLU A 49 16.51 -10.50 -7.10
N PRO A 50 17.17 -11.57 -6.62
CA PRO A 50 16.61 -12.45 -5.58
C PRO A 50 16.11 -11.71 -4.34
N GLU A 51 16.87 -10.70 -3.87
CA GLU A 51 16.50 -9.87 -2.72
C GLU A 51 15.17 -9.12 -2.94
N MET A 52 15.00 -8.50 -4.11
CA MET A 52 13.80 -7.76 -4.45
C MET A 52 12.58 -8.68 -4.59
N ARG A 53 12.79 -9.92 -5.07
CA ARG A 53 11.71 -10.92 -5.17
C ARG A 53 11.26 -11.38 -3.79
N GLN A 54 12.18 -11.65 -2.86
CA GLN A 54 11.84 -12.00 -1.48
C GLN A 54 11.09 -10.88 -0.78
N GLU A 55 11.51 -9.64 -1.01
CA GLU A 55 10.82 -8.47 -0.48
C GLU A 55 9.40 -8.32 -1.07
N LEU A 56 9.24 -8.56 -2.37
CA LEU A 56 7.92 -8.56 -3.02
C LEU A 56 6.98 -9.57 -2.36
N GLU A 57 7.44 -10.81 -2.18
CA GLU A 57 6.65 -11.87 -1.56
C GLU A 57 6.28 -11.51 -0.12
N THR A 58 7.23 -10.98 0.65
CA THR A 58 7.02 -10.55 2.04
C THR A 58 5.98 -9.43 2.13
N GLN A 59 6.09 -8.39 1.29
CA GLN A 59 5.14 -7.28 1.28
C GLN A 59 3.74 -7.73 0.82
N VAL A 60 3.65 -8.55 -0.24
CA VAL A 60 2.37 -9.09 -0.74
C VAL A 60 1.69 -9.94 0.33
N LYS A 61 2.42 -10.84 0.98
CA LYS A 61 1.89 -11.67 2.07
C LYS A 61 1.34 -10.82 3.21
N LYS A 62 2.10 -9.82 3.67
CA LYS A 62 1.65 -8.89 4.71
C LYS A 62 0.37 -8.16 4.32
N GLN A 63 0.26 -7.68 3.08
CA GLN A 63 -0.93 -6.97 2.60
C GLN A 63 -2.16 -7.88 2.48
N LEU A 64 -1.96 -9.16 2.14
CA LEU A 64 -3.02 -10.17 2.14
C LEU A 64 -3.50 -10.47 3.56
N GLU A 65 -2.58 -10.64 4.52
CA GLU A 65 -2.90 -10.87 5.94
C GLU A 65 -3.63 -9.67 6.56
N LEU A 66 -3.24 -8.45 6.18
CA LEU A 66 -3.93 -7.22 6.59
C LEU A 66 -5.29 -7.03 5.90
N GLY A 67 -5.62 -7.83 4.88
CA GLY A 67 -6.88 -7.70 4.12
C GLY A 67 -6.95 -6.48 3.21
N VAL A 68 -5.82 -5.79 2.97
CA VAL A 68 -5.75 -4.59 2.11
C VAL A 68 -5.88 -4.98 0.63
N ILE A 69 -5.35 -6.14 0.24
CA ILE A 69 -5.46 -6.69 -1.11
C ILE A 69 -6.10 -8.08 -1.08
N ARG A 70 -6.55 -8.54 -2.26
CA ARG A 70 -7.08 -9.89 -2.45
C ARG A 70 -6.63 -10.47 -3.79
N PRO A 71 -6.52 -11.82 -3.92
CA PRO A 71 -6.34 -12.45 -5.21
C PRO A 71 -7.48 -12.08 -6.17
N SER A 72 -7.14 -11.82 -7.43
CA SER A 72 -8.12 -11.53 -8.48
C SER A 72 -7.68 -12.09 -9.83
N LYS A 73 -8.65 -12.37 -10.70
CA LYS A 73 -8.41 -12.77 -12.10
C LYS A 73 -8.78 -11.60 -13.02
N SER A 74 -8.08 -10.47 -12.86
CA SER A 74 -8.33 -9.27 -13.65
C SER A 74 -7.68 -9.35 -15.02
N GLU A 75 -8.34 -8.79 -16.03
CA GLU A 75 -7.73 -8.56 -17.35
C GLU A 75 -6.71 -7.40 -17.35
N TRP A 76 -6.63 -6.66 -16.24
CA TRP A 76 -5.69 -5.56 -16.03
C TRP A 76 -4.62 -5.95 -15.03
N ALA A 77 -3.35 -5.72 -15.37
CA ALA A 77 -2.23 -5.93 -14.44
C ALA A 77 -1.15 -4.85 -14.63
N ALA A 78 -0.66 -4.32 -13.51
CA ALA A 78 0.47 -3.40 -13.45
C ALA A 78 1.73 -4.14 -12.99
N ALA A 79 2.90 -3.72 -13.45
CA ALA A 79 4.17 -4.30 -13.02
C ALA A 79 4.62 -3.63 -11.71
N PRO A 80 5.01 -4.40 -10.68
CA PRO A 80 5.65 -3.85 -9.50
C PRO A 80 6.97 -3.15 -9.84
N HIS A 81 7.26 -2.06 -9.14
CA HIS A 81 8.52 -1.35 -9.21
C HIS A 81 9.04 -1.09 -7.80
N PHE A 82 10.35 -1.19 -7.61
CA PHE A 82 10.97 -1.10 -6.30
C PHE A 82 11.88 0.11 -6.21
N VAL A 83 11.72 0.87 -5.14
CA VAL A 83 12.56 2.03 -4.83
C VAL A 83 13.13 1.86 -3.42
N LYS A 84 14.45 2.04 -3.27
CA LYS A 84 15.09 2.10 -1.94
C LYS A 84 14.76 3.43 -1.27
N LYS A 85 14.31 3.37 -0.02
CA LYS A 85 14.25 4.54 0.87
C LYS A 85 15.65 4.93 1.31
N LYS A 86 15.78 6.15 1.84
CA LYS A 86 16.99 6.61 2.55
C LYS A 86 17.35 5.70 3.74
N THR A 87 16.36 5.05 4.35
CA THR A 87 16.54 4.11 5.48
C THR A 87 17.04 2.73 5.04
N GLY A 88 17.21 2.47 3.74
CA GLY A 88 17.60 1.16 3.20
C GLY A 88 16.42 0.23 2.89
N GLU A 89 15.24 0.49 3.46
CA GLU A 89 14.03 -0.30 3.18
C GLU A 89 13.55 -0.13 1.73
N TRP A 90 12.94 -1.18 1.20
CA TRP A 90 12.33 -1.19 -0.12
C TRP A 90 10.85 -0.78 -0.08
N ARG A 91 10.39 0.00 -1.06
CA ARG A 91 8.96 0.24 -1.32
C ARG A 91 8.56 -0.41 -2.62
N CYS A 92 7.56 -1.29 -2.58
CA CYS A 92 6.85 -1.75 -3.76
C CYS A 92 5.84 -0.69 -4.22
N LEU A 93 5.95 -0.27 -5.47
CA LEU A 93 5.06 0.66 -6.15
C LEU A 93 4.44 -0.04 -7.36
N LEU A 94 3.20 0.31 -7.71
CA LEU A 94 2.60 -0.16 -8.96
C LEU A 94 2.81 0.91 -10.03
N GLU A 95 3.51 0.54 -11.09
CA GLU A 95 3.66 1.41 -12.25
C GLU A 95 2.39 1.36 -13.09
N ARG A 96 1.66 2.48 -13.16
CA ARG A 96 0.56 2.62 -14.11
C ARG A 96 1.16 2.81 -15.51
N ALA A 97 1.12 1.75 -16.31
CA ALA A 97 1.50 1.84 -17.72
C ALA A 97 0.50 2.71 -18.48
N TYR A 98 0.78 4.01 -18.61
CA TYR A 98 0.10 4.88 -19.56
C TYR A 98 0.81 4.73 -20.91
N ARG A 99 0.27 3.89 -21.79
CA ARG A 99 0.59 4.00 -23.22
C ARG A 99 -0.44 4.93 -23.84
N GLY A 100 -0.13 6.22 -23.83
CA GLY A 100 -0.81 7.17 -24.70
C GLY A 100 -0.58 6.74 -26.14
N GLY A 101 -1.65 6.37 -26.84
CA GLY A 101 -1.62 6.25 -28.29
C GLY A 101 -1.76 7.64 -28.89
N VAL A 102 -0.76 8.04 -29.67
CA VAL A 102 -1.01 8.75 -30.93
C VAL A 102 -1.15 7.68 -32.00
#